data_AF-A0A1G4KPZ3-F1
#
_entry.id   AF-A0A1G4KPZ3-F1
#
_cell.length_a   1.000
_cell.length_b   1.000
_cell.length_c   1.000
_cell.angle_alpha   90.00
_cell.angle_beta   90.00
_cell.angle_gamma   90.00
#
_symmetry.space_group_name_H-M   'P 1'
#
loop_
_entity.id
_entity.type
_entity.pdbx_description
1 polymer ?
#
loop_
_entity_poly.entity_id
_entity_poly.type
_entity_poly.pdbx_seq_one_letter_code
_entity_poly.pdbx_strand_id
1 'polypeptide(L)'
;MNRVIIVGQKKTAKIALLRSLFEGVTERSDGDDNSGLILSNVPLSTRYYSCNLDFMVDEYDDSKEWEDWCEEILSVEALELREAINGIIFIFDFSSKSILQDLTKLSKVYDQIEQDFLLRNKDSIQWEGIKLAVGFSRSPVAQQLLDEVYDASLEKGIELVDLSIASQENAYGEATGIRRVKEILETCSWPDVVKLR
;
A
#
# COMPACT_ATOMS: atom_id res chain seq x y z
N MET A 1 -0.03 -13.39 -11.41
CA MET A 1 0.83 -12.20 -11.61
C MET A 1 0.78 -11.43 -10.30
N ASN A 2 1.91 -10.96 -9.78
CA ASN A 2 1.96 -10.30 -8.48
C ASN A 2 1.72 -8.80 -8.64
N ARG A 3 0.53 -8.30 -8.29
CA ARG A 3 0.14 -6.90 -8.56
C ARG A 3 -0.16 -6.14 -7.27
N VAL A 4 0.28 -4.89 -7.19
CA VAL A 4 0.02 -4.00 -6.05
C VAL A 4 -0.44 -2.65 -6.58
N ILE A 5 -1.51 -2.11 -5.99
CA ILE A 5 -1.87 -0.71 -6.23
C ILE A 5 -1.16 0.15 -5.18
N ILE A 6 -0.53 1.23 -5.62
CA ILE A 6 0.06 2.24 -4.74
C ILE A 6 -0.64 3.57 -5.03
N VAL A 7 -1.50 3.98 -4.10
CA VAL A 7 -2.35 5.16 -4.25
C VAL A 7 -2.04 6.18 -3.17
N GLY A 8 -2.08 7.46 -3.50
CA GLY A 8 -1.80 8.53 -2.54
C GLY A 8 -1.89 9.90 -3.20
N GLN A 9 -2.00 10.96 -2.41
CA GLN A 9 -2.12 12.32 -2.95
C GLN A 9 -0.97 12.63 -3.94
N LYS A 10 -1.18 13.53 -4.91
CA LYS A 10 -0.09 13.99 -5.78
C LYS A 10 1.10 14.48 -4.94
N LYS A 11 2.31 14.25 -5.45
CA LYS A 11 3.58 14.67 -4.81
C LYS A 11 3.87 13.97 -3.47
N THR A 12 3.23 12.84 -3.15
CA THR A 12 3.54 11.98 -1.97
C THR A 12 4.78 11.09 -2.16
N ALA A 13 5.64 11.39 -3.15
CA ALA A 13 6.91 10.71 -3.39
C ALA A 13 6.82 9.18 -3.60
N LYS A 14 5.68 8.66 -4.07
CA LYS A 14 5.42 7.22 -4.31
C LYS A 14 6.52 6.55 -5.14
N ILE A 15 6.90 7.17 -6.26
CA ILE A 15 7.99 6.68 -7.13
C ILE A 15 9.34 6.71 -6.39
N ALA A 16 9.59 7.74 -5.57
CA ALA A 16 10.82 7.80 -4.79
C ALA A 16 10.86 6.69 -3.72
N LEU A 17 9.73 6.38 -3.08
CA LEU A 17 9.61 5.25 -2.15
C LEU A 17 9.93 3.94 -2.87
N LEU A 18 9.32 3.67 -4.02
CA LEU A 18 9.58 2.45 -4.79
C LEU A 18 11.05 2.34 -5.23
N ARG A 19 11.67 3.44 -5.67
CA ARG A 19 13.11 3.50 -5.98
C ARG A 19 14.00 3.21 -4.78
N SER A 20 13.58 3.62 -3.58
CA SER A 20 14.33 3.33 -2.36
C SER A 20 14.14 1.90 -1.87
N LEU A 21 13.04 1.24 -2.24
CA LEU A 21 12.76 -0.16 -1.89
C LEU A 21 13.39 -1.16 -2.88
N PHE A 22 13.40 -0.82 -4.17
CA PHE A 22 13.70 -1.74 -5.25
C PHE A 22 14.81 -1.22 -6.16
N GLU A 23 15.78 -2.09 -6.42
CA GLU A 23 16.79 -1.88 -7.45
C GLU A 23 16.14 -1.98 -8.84
N GLY A 24 16.51 -1.10 -9.76
CA GLY A 24 16.06 -1.16 -11.16
C GLY A 24 14.76 -0.40 -11.47
N VAL A 25 14.12 0.26 -10.50
CA VAL A 25 13.02 1.19 -10.78
C VAL A 25 13.59 2.46 -11.44
N THR A 26 13.61 2.48 -12.77
CA THR A 26 14.23 3.58 -13.55
C THR A 26 13.25 4.62 -14.06
N GLU A 27 11.94 4.34 -14.01
CA GLU A 27 10.93 5.28 -14.51
C GLU A 27 11.04 6.63 -13.82
N ARG A 28 11.09 7.68 -14.63
CA ARG A 28 11.10 9.07 -14.19
C ARG A 28 9.66 9.50 -14.03
N SER A 29 9.38 10.28 -12.99
CA SER A 29 8.15 11.08 -12.96
C SER A 29 8.28 12.08 -14.12
N ASP A 30 7.79 11.71 -15.29
CA ASP A 30 7.93 12.50 -16.52
C ASP A 30 6.93 13.68 -16.57
N GLY A 31 6.19 13.93 -15.48
CA GLY A 31 5.28 15.05 -15.30
C GLY A 31 4.87 15.30 -13.84
N ASP A 32 3.97 16.26 -13.64
CA ASP A 32 3.34 16.55 -12.35
C ASP A 32 2.34 15.46 -11.90
N ASP A 33 1.97 14.53 -12.79
CA ASP A 33 0.97 13.48 -12.58
C ASP A 33 1.54 12.10 -12.96
N ASN A 34 1.50 11.17 -12.01
CA ASN A 34 1.94 9.78 -12.17
C ASN A 34 0.76 8.79 -12.13
N SER A 35 -0.49 9.29 -12.16
CA SER A 35 -1.67 8.44 -12.08
C SER A 35 -1.80 7.57 -13.34
N GLY A 36 -2.11 6.29 -13.16
CA GLY A 36 -2.15 5.29 -14.23
C GLY A 36 -0.79 4.75 -14.67
N LEU A 37 0.31 5.12 -14.00
CA LEU A 37 1.64 4.57 -14.30
C LEU A 37 1.73 3.10 -13.86
N ILE A 38 2.27 2.23 -14.70
CA ILE A 38 2.45 0.80 -14.38
C ILE A 38 3.94 0.47 -14.40
N LEU A 39 4.50 0.24 -13.21
CA LEU A 39 5.87 -0.25 -13.04
C LEU A 39 5.87 -1.76 -13.09
N SER A 40 6.17 -2.32 -14.26
CA SER A 40 6.19 -3.77 -14.46
C SER A 40 7.54 -4.40 -14.12
N ASN A 41 7.48 -5.67 -13.71
CA ASN A 41 8.64 -6.55 -13.56
C ASN A 41 9.68 -6.04 -12.55
N VAL A 42 9.22 -5.44 -11.44
CA VAL A 42 10.06 -4.95 -10.35
C VAL A 42 10.54 -6.14 -9.52
N PRO A 43 11.85 -6.43 -9.46
CA PRO A 43 12.35 -7.64 -8.81
C PRO A 43 12.27 -7.55 -7.28
N LEU A 44 11.68 -8.56 -6.66
CA LEU A 44 11.71 -8.81 -5.22
C LEU A 44 12.50 -10.09 -4.97
N SER A 45 13.57 -10.02 -4.17
CA SER A 45 14.37 -11.19 -3.81
C SER A 45 14.58 -11.26 -2.31
N THR A 46 14.26 -12.42 -1.74
CA THR A 46 14.58 -12.78 -0.36
C THR A 46 15.65 -13.87 -0.35
N ARG A 47 15.99 -14.39 0.84
CA ARG A 47 16.84 -15.59 0.96
C ARG A 47 16.13 -16.87 0.52
N TYR A 48 14.80 -16.87 0.47
CA TYR A 48 13.99 -18.08 0.30
C TYR A 48 13.32 -18.16 -1.06
N TYR A 49 13.04 -17.01 -1.68
CA TYR A 49 12.39 -16.94 -2.98
C TYR A 49 12.73 -15.63 -3.70
N SER A 50 12.47 -15.61 -4.99
CA SER A 50 12.43 -14.41 -5.81
C SER A 50 11.13 -14.35 -6.60
N CYS A 51 10.58 -13.17 -6.81
CA CYS A 51 9.47 -12.91 -7.71
C CYS A 51 9.61 -11.53 -8.35
N ASN A 52 8.72 -11.24 -9.30
CA ASN A 52 8.59 -9.90 -9.85
C ASN A 52 7.22 -9.35 -9.45
N LEU A 53 7.18 -8.07 -9.12
CA LEU A 53 5.99 -7.31 -8.76
C LEU A 53 5.67 -6.31 -9.85
N ASP A 54 4.38 -6.09 -10.08
CA ASP A 54 3.88 -4.99 -10.88
C ASP A 54 3.19 -3.98 -9.95
N PHE A 55 3.59 -2.71 -10.01
CA PHE A 55 2.96 -1.64 -9.25
C PHE A 55 2.11 -0.75 -10.16
N MET A 56 0.83 -0.62 -9.83
CA MET A 56 -0.10 0.33 -10.45
C MET A 56 -0.13 1.58 -9.58
N VAL A 57 0.35 2.71 -10.10
CA VAL A 57 0.47 3.96 -9.36
C VAL A 57 -0.72 4.85 -9.67
N ASP A 58 -1.49 5.18 -8.64
CA ASP A 58 -2.62 6.10 -8.73
C ASP A 58 -2.39 7.33 -7.88
N GLU A 59 -2.89 8.47 -8.36
CA GLU A 59 -2.84 9.73 -7.62
C GLU A 59 -4.22 10.40 -7.54
N TYR A 60 -4.42 11.15 -6.47
CA TYR A 60 -5.57 12.04 -6.29
C TYR A 60 -5.09 13.42 -5.81
N ASP A 61 -5.81 14.48 -6.15
CA ASP A 61 -5.47 15.85 -5.73
C ASP A 61 -6.16 16.26 -4.43
N ASP A 62 -7.43 15.88 -4.26
CA ASP A 62 -8.25 16.29 -3.13
C ASP A 62 -9.17 15.18 -2.60
N SER A 63 -9.96 15.50 -1.57
CA SER A 63 -10.88 14.55 -0.94
C SER A 63 -11.99 14.07 -1.86
N LYS A 64 -12.33 14.82 -2.92
CA LYS A 64 -13.34 14.40 -3.89
C LYS A 64 -12.75 13.38 -4.86
N GLU A 65 -11.55 13.63 -5.39
CA GLU A 65 -10.87 12.64 -6.23
C GLU A 65 -10.54 11.35 -5.47
N TRP A 66 -10.19 11.43 -4.17
CA TRP A 66 -10.05 10.24 -3.33
C TRP A 66 -11.37 9.46 -3.18
N GLU A 67 -12.48 10.18 -3.02
CA GLU A 67 -13.81 9.56 -2.99
C GLU A 67 -14.14 8.87 -4.31
N ASP A 68 -13.89 9.54 -5.43
CA ASP A 68 -14.14 9.01 -6.76
C ASP A 68 -13.30 7.76 -7.03
N TRP A 69 -12.01 7.74 -6.62
CA TRP A 69 -11.16 6.54 -6.70
C TRP A 69 -11.71 5.39 -5.86
N CYS A 70 -12.20 5.66 -4.64
CA CYS A 70 -12.83 4.65 -3.80
C CYS A 70 -14.13 4.11 -4.42
N GLU A 71 -14.94 4.96 -5.03
CA GLU A 71 -16.18 4.56 -5.70
C GLU A 71 -15.89 3.74 -6.96
N GLU A 72 -14.88 4.12 -7.75
CA GLU A 72 -14.43 3.40 -8.93
C GLU A 72 -13.94 2.00 -8.58
N ILE A 73 -13.02 1.88 -7.60
CA ILE A 73 -12.50 0.56 -7.22
C ILE A 73 -13.57 -0.34 -6.59
N LEU A 74 -14.64 0.22 -6.03
CA LEU A 74 -15.79 -0.53 -5.48
C LEU A 74 -16.84 -0.88 -6.54
N SER A 75 -16.74 -0.32 -7.74
CA SER A 75 -17.72 -0.54 -8.80
C SER A 75 -17.73 -2.00 -9.29
N VAL A 76 -18.80 -2.41 -9.97
CA VAL A 76 -18.89 -3.78 -10.52
C VAL A 76 -17.90 -3.97 -11.68
N GLU A 77 -17.57 -2.90 -12.39
CA GLU A 77 -16.61 -2.87 -13.49
C GLU A 77 -15.19 -3.14 -13.00
N ALA A 78 -14.85 -2.73 -11.76
CA ALA A 78 -13.54 -2.96 -11.15
C ALA A 78 -13.36 -4.36 -10.54
N LEU A 79 -14.33 -5.27 -10.70
CA LEU A 79 -14.27 -6.63 -10.14
C LEU A 79 -13.02 -7.40 -10.59
N GLU A 80 -12.73 -7.38 -11.89
CA GLU A 80 -11.55 -8.06 -12.45
C GLU A 80 -10.24 -7.47 -11.89
N LEU A 81 -10.21 -6.16 -11.65
CA LEU A 81 -9.07 -5.50 -11.01
C LEU A 81 -8.90 -5.99 -9.57
N ARG A 82 -9.97 -5.95 -8.76
CA ARG A 82 -9.93 -6.40 -7.36
C ARG A 82 -9.51 -7.86 -7.22
N GLU A 83 -9.88 -8.72 -8.16
CA GLU A 83 -9.44 -10.12 -8.19
C GLU A 83 -7.97 -10.30 -8.55
N ALA A 84 -7.43 -9.40 -9.37
CA ALA A 84 -6.08 -9.53 -9.90
C ALA A 84 -4.99 -8.90 -9.00
N ILE A 85 -5.37 -8.10 -8.01
CA ILE A 85 -4.43 -7.46 -7.08
C ILE A 85 -4.12 -8.34 -5.87
N ASN A 86 -2.90 -8.20 -5.37
CA ASN A 86 -2.39 -8.87 -4.17
C ASN A 86 -2.13 -7.87 -3.04
N GLY A 87 -2.51 -6.61 -3.21
CA GLY A 87 -2.31 -5.60 -2.19
C GLY A 87 -2.62 -4.19 -2.63
N ILE A 88 -2.90 -3.35 -1.64
CA ILE A 88 -2.99 -1.90 -1.78
C ILE A 88 -2.05 -1.26 -0.76
N ILE A 89 -1.29 -0.26 -1.22
CA ILE A 89 -0.43 0.60 -0.41
C ILE A 89 -0.99 2.02 -0.52
N PHE A 90 -1.55 2.53 0.57
CA PHE A 90 -2.07 3.89 0.66
C PHE A 90 -1.03 4.84 1.26
N ILE A 91 -0.66 5.90 0.55
CA ILE A 91 0.38 6.84 0.98
C ILE A 91 -0.23 8.21 1.28
N PHE A 92 0.05 8.73 2.48
CA PHE A 92 -0.56 9.97 2.96
C PHE A 92 0.37 10.80 3.83
N ASP A 93 0.07 12.10 3.93
CA ASP A 93 0.70 13.00 4.89
C ASP A 93 -0.10 12.99 6.20
N PHE A 94 0.55 12.74 7.34
CA PHE A 94 -0.11 12.73 8.65
C PHE A 94 -0.74 14.07 9.02
N SER A 95 -0.33 15.17 8.39
CA SER A 95 -0.96 16.49 8.54
C SER A 95 -2.27 16.64 7.76
N SER A 96 -2.67 15.64 6.96
CA SER A 96 -3.94 15.63 6.24
C SER A 96 -5.12 15.65 7.21
N LYS A 97 -6.05 16.58 7.01
CA LYS A 97 -7.25 16.72 7.84
C LYS A 97 -8.27 15.61 7.61
N SER A 98 -8.20 14.93 6.47
CA SER A 98 -9.14 13.87 6.08
C SER A 98 -8.66 12.47 6.44
N ILE A 99 -7.44 12.30 6.99
CA ILE A 99 -6.81 10.97 7.10
C ILE A 99 -7.67 9.91 7.80
N LEU A 100 -8.36 10.25 8.89
CA LEU A 100 -9.24 9.29 9.58
C LEU A 100 -10.45 8.88 8.71
N GLN A 101 -10.99 9.82 7.92
CA GLN A 101 -12.05 9.53 6.96
C GLN A 101 -11.52 8.71 5.79
N ASP A 102 -10.30 9.01 5.33
CA ASP A 102 -9.66 8.32 4.21
C ASP A 102 -9.36 6.86 4.57
N LEU A 103 -8.84 6.59 5.78
CA LEU A 103 -8.68 5.23 6.31
C LEU A 103 -10.01 4.48 6.40
N THR A 104 -11.09 5.17 6.77
CA THR A 104 -12.44 4.59 6.81
C THR A 104 -13.00 4.26 5.42
N LYS A 105 -12.65 5.05 4.40
CA LYS A 105 -13.00 4.74 3.01
C LYS A 105 -12.16 3.57 2.49
N LEU A 106 -10.86 3.57 2.77
CA LEU A 106 -9.93 2.50 2.42
C LEU A 106 -10.33 1.15 3.04
N SER A 107 -10.80 1.13 4.29
CA SER A 107 -11.26 -0.13 4.91
C SER A 107 -12.44 -0.74 4.17
N LYS A 108 -13.37 0.07 3.63
CA LYS A 108 -14.47 -0.43 2.80
C LYS A 108 -13.98 -1.09 1.51
N VAL A 109 -12.92 -0.55 0.91
CA VAL A 109 -12.26 -1.16 -0.26
C VAL A 109 -11.71 -2.54 0.12
N TYR A 110 -11.01 -2.65 1.26
CA TYR A 110 -10.52 -3.93 1.74
C TYR A 110 -11.63 -4.92 2.09
N ASP A 111 -12.71 -4.47 2.73
CA ASP A 111 -13.87 -5.31 3.04
C ASP A 111 -14.50 -5.88 1.75
N GLN A 112 -14.60 -5.07 0.69
CA GLN A 112 -15.12 -5.53 -0.60
C GLN A 112 -14.19 -6.54 -1.27
N ILE A 113 -12.88 -6.29 -1.28
CA ILE A 113 -11.89 -7.25 -1.83
C ILE A 113 -11.99 -8.58 -1.08
N GLU A 114 -12.08 -8.54 0.24
CA GLU A 114 -12.19 -9.72 1.08
C GLU A 114 -13.48 -10.50 0.81
N GLN A 115 -14.62 -9.82 0.69
CA GLN A 115 -15.88 -10.45 0.31
C GLN A 115 -15.79 -11.11 -1.08
N ASP A 116 -15.28 -10.40 -2.07
CA ASP A 116 -15.09 -10.88 -3.44
C ASP A 116 -14.17 -12.11 -3.50
N PHE A 117 -13.14 -12.14 -2.66
CA PHE A 117 -12.21 -13.25 -2.52
C PHE A 117 -12.87 -14.48 -1.87
N LEU A 118 -13.57 -14.30 -0.74
CA LEU A 118 -14.21 -15.40 0.00
C LEU A 118 -15.36 -16.06 -0.77
N LEU A 119 -16.09 -15.29 -1.58
CA LEU A 119 -17.13 -15.83 -2.47
C LEU A 119 -16.58 -16.85 -3.47
N ARG A 120 -15.32 -16.68 -3.88
CA ARG A 120 -14.64 -17.50 -4.90
C ARG A 120 -13.76 -18.59 -4.29
N ASN A 121 -13.20 -18.33 -3.11
CA ASN A 121 -12.27 -19.21 -2.42
C ASN A 121 -12.93 -19.74 -1.13
N LYS A 122 -13.89 -20.66 -1.28
CA LYS A 122 -14.73 -21.15 -0.17
C LYS A 122 -13.98 -21.87 0.95
N ASP A 123 -12.77 -22.35 0.66
CA ASP A 123 -11.90 -23.02 1.64
C ASP A 123 -10.95 -22.03 2.34
N SER A 124 -10.93 -20.78 1.93
CA SER A 124 -10.12 -19.71 2.53
C SER A 124 -10.89 -18.99 3.63
N ILE A 125 -10.16 -18.48 4.63
CA ILE A 125 -10.73 -17.81 5.79
C ILE A 125 -10.68 -16.28 5.64
N GLN A 126 -9.69 -15.77 4.91
CA GLN A 126 -9.47 -14.35 4.67
C GLN A 126 -8.67 -14.13 3.38
N TRP A 127 -8.70 -12.91 2.87
CA TRP A 127 -7.79 -12.49 1.81
C TRP A 127 -6.40 -12.17 2.39
N GLU A 128 -5.35 -12.78 1.85
CA GLU A 128 -3.96 -12.64 2.32
C GLU A 128 -3.18 -11.53 1.61
N GLY A 129 -3.89 -10.58 0.98
CA GLY A 129 -3.27 -9.45 0.31
C GLY A 129 -2.76 -8.39 1.28
N ILE A 130 -1.88 -7.51 0.78
CA ILE A 130 -1.32 -6.41 1.56
C ILE A 130 -2.39 -5.34 1.83
N LYS A 131 -2.64 -5.06 3.11
CA LYS A 131 -3.47 -3.95 3.59
C LYS A 131 -2.57 -2.91 4.28
N LEU A 132 -1.86 -2.08 3.51
CA LEU A 132 -0.81 -1.20 4.03
C LEU A 132 -1.16 0.28 3.86
N ALA A 133 -0.99 1.05 4.93
CA ALA A 133 -0.96 2.51 4.92
C ALA A 133 0.44 3.00 5.30
N VAL A 134 0.94 3.99 4.58
CA VAL A 134 2.28 4.55 4.73
C VAL A 134 2.17 6.05 4.94
N GLY A 135 2.42 6.48 6.16
CA GLY A 135 2.37 7.87 6.55
C GLY A 135 3.75 8.53 6.45
N PHE A 136 3.78 9.80 6.07
CA PHE A 136 4.95 10.66 6.24
C PHE A 136 4.50 12.01 6.80
N SER A 137 5.46 12.80 7.28
CA SER A 137 5.18 14.12 7.85
C SER A 137 6.14 15.14 7.26
N ARG A 138 5.62 16.18 6.58
CA ARG A 138 6.42 17.33 6.12
C ARG A 138 6.63 18.39 7.21
N SER A 139 5.79 18.34 8.24
CA SER A 139 5.80 19.23 9.40
C SER A 139 5.52 18.43 10.67
N PRO A 140 5.89 18.92 11.87
CA PRO A 140 5.53 18.28 13.13
C PRO A 140 4.02 18.02 13.22
N VAL A 141 3.65 16.80 13.60
CA VAL A 141 2.27 16.38 13.82
C VAL A 141 2.03 16.19 15.31
N ALA A 142 0.85 16.58 15.81
CA ALA A 142 0.50 16.41 17.20
C ALA A 142 0.45 14.91 17.54
N GLN A 143 1.07 14.52 18.66
CA GLN A 143 1.10 13.11 19.10
C GLN A 143 -0.31 12.51 19.20
N GLN A 144 -1.28 13.28 19.69
CA GLN A 144 -2.67 12.85 19.77
C GLN A 144 -3.24 12.43 18.40
N LEU A 145 -2.94 13.17 17.33
CA LEU A 145 -3.41 12.82 15.99
C LEU A 145 -2.71 11.55 15.48
N LEU A 146 -1.42 11.37 15.77
CA LEU A 146 -0.71 10.15 15.44
C LEU A 146 -1.36 8.95 16.13
N ASP A 147 -1.58 9.04 17.45
CA ASP A 147 -2.21 7.97 18.24
C ASP A 147 -3.60 7.61 17.68
N GLU A 148 -4.43 8.62 17.36
CA GLU A 148 -5.74 8.41 16.73
C GLU A 148 -5.64 7.70 15.37
N VAL A 149 -4.65 8.03 14.55
CA VAL A 149 -4.42 7.40 13.24
C VAL A 149 -3.92 5.95 13.40
N TYR A 150 -3.02 5.68 14.35
CA TYR A 150 -2.55 4.32 14.66
C TYR A 150 -3.70 3.45 15.16
N ASP A 151 -4.50 3.93 16.11
CA ASP A 151 -5.66 3.21 16.64
C ASP A 151 -6.69 2.93 15.54
N ALA A 152 -6.99 3.94 14.72
CA ALA A 152 -7.95 3.80 13.62
C ALA A 152 -7.47 2.83 12.54
N SER A 153 -6.16 2.76 12.26
CA SER A 153 -5.57 1.82 11.31
C SER A 153 -5.63 0.39 11.86
N LEU A 154 -5.25 0.20 13.13
CA LEU A 154 -5.28 -1.08 13.81
C LEU A 154 -6.70 -1.67 13.88
N GLU A 155 -7.69 -0.86 14.26
CA GLU A 155 -9.10 -1.27 14.30
C GLU A 155 -9.60 -1.81 12.95
N LYS A 156 -9.11 -1.23 11.84
CA LYS A 156 -9.49 -1.59 10.47
C LYS A 156 -8.65 -2.72 9.88
N GLY A 157 -7.71 -3.27 10.65
CA GLY A 157 -6.78 -4.30 10.17
C GLY A 157 -5.85 -3.79 9.07
N ILE A 158 -5.56 -2.49 9.05
CA ILE A 158 -4.63 -1.86 8.13
C ILE A 158 -3.30 -1.68 8.85
N GLU A 159 -2.23 -2.25 8.29
CA GLU A 159 -0.89 -2.04 8.83
C GLU A 159 -0.43 -0.62 8.52
N LEU A 160 0.02 0.14 9.53
CA LEU A 160 0.49 1.51 9.37
C LEU A 160 2.00 1.59 9.58
N VAL A 161 2.71 2.14 8.60
CA VAL A 161 4.15 2.42 8.68
C VAL A 161 4.40 3.92 8.57
N ASP A 162 5.08 4.47 9.57
CA ASP A 162 5.52 5.87 9.58
C ASP A 162 6.95 6.00 9.02
N LEU A 163 7.07 6.65 7.86
CA LEU A 163 8.36 6.91 7.20
C LEU A 163 9.15 8.07 7.82
N SER A 164 8.55 8.84 8.73
CA SER A 164 9.26 9.87 9.49
C SER A 164 10.11 9.28 10.61
N ILE A 165 9.85 8.03 11.01
CA ILE A 165 10.67 7.26 11.94
C ILE A 165 11.88 6.69 11.19
N ALA A 166 13.06 6.82 11.81
CA ALA A 166 14.29 6.28 11.27
C ALA A 166 14.17 4.78 10.94
N SER A 167 14.80 4.36 9.85
CA SER A 167 14.85 2.96 9.43
C SER A 167 15.82 2.17 10.31
N GLN A 168 15.32 1.65 11.43
CA GLN A 168 16.11 0.95 12.44
C GLN A 168 15.31 -0.24 13.01
N GLU A 169 15.86 -0.86 14.06
CA GLU A 169 15.12 -1.79 14.90
C GLU A 169 14.57 -1.02 16.11
N ASN A 170 13.29 -1.22 16.43
CA ASN A 170 12.71 -0.67 17.65
C ASN A 170 13.24 -1.42 18.90
N ALA A 171 12.76 -1.05 20.09
CA ALA A 171 13.17 -1.68 21.35
C ALA A 171 12.86 -3.19 21.45
N TYR A 172 12.06 -3.72 20.52
CA TYR A 172 11.65 -5.12 20.44
C TYR A 172 12.34 -5.87 19.29
N GLY A 173 13.25 -5.21 18.55
CA GLY A 173 13.97 -5.81 17.41
C GLY A 173 13.16 -5.81 16.11
N GLU A 174 12.01 -5.13 16.06
CA GLU A 174 11.16 -5.07 14.86
C GLU A 174 11.62 -3.95 13.94
N ALA A 175 11.51 -4.16 12.63
CA ALA A 175 11.85 -3.14 11.65
C ALA A 175 10.90 -1.94 11.73
N THR A 176 11.43 -0.74 11.55
CA THR A 176 10.65 0.51 11.45
C THR A 176 10.90 1.24 10.13
N GLY A 177 10.04 2.20 9.81
CA GLY A 177 10.15 3.04 8.61
C GLY A 177 10.21 2.21 7.32
N ILE A 178 11.05 2.63 6.38
CA ILE A 178 11.14 1.98 5.06
C ILE A 178 11.53 0.49 5.13
N ARG A 179 12.35 0.07 6.12
CA ARG A 179 12.70 -1.34 6.31
C ARG A 179 11.46 -2.19 6.63
N ARG A 180 10.49 -1.62 7.37
CA ARG A 180 9.22 -2.30 7.65
C ARG A 180 8.39 -2.48 6.38
N VAL A 181 8.30 -1.46 5.54
CA VAL A 181 7.62 -1.56 4.23
C VAL A 181 8.22 -2.69 3.39
N LYS A 182 9.56 -2.77 3.34
CA LYS A 182 10.26 -3.85 2.64
C LYS A 182 9.95 -5.22 3.23
N GLU A 183 9.98 -5.34 4.56
CA GLU A 183 9.68 -6.60 5.25
C GLU A 183 8.25 -7.10 4.97
N ILE A 184 7.25 -6.21 4.97
CA ILE A 184 5.86 -6.54 4.61
C ILE A 184 5.79 -7.10 3.18
N LEU A 185 6.47 -6.45 2.23
CA LEU A 185 6.52 -6.91 0.84
C LEU A 185 7.25 -8.26 0.70
N GLU A 186 8.34 -8.47 1.44
CA GLU A 186 9.12 -9.71 1.45
C GLU A 186 8.41 -10.88 2.16
N THR A 187 7.47 -10.61 3.06
CA THR A 187 6.75 -11.64 3.84
C THR A 187 5.36 -11.95 3.28
N CYS A 188 4.88 -11.16 2.31
CA CYS A 188 3.63 -11.43 1.61
C CYS A 188 3.66 -12.76 0.85
N SER A 189 2.51 -13.44 0.83
CA SER A 189 2.31 -14.72 0.12
C SER A 189 2.04 -14.45 -1.37
N TRP A 190 3.10 -14.26 -2.14
CA TRP A 190 2.99 -14.00 -3.56
C TRP A 190 2.60 -15.26 -4.35
N PRO A 191 1.59 -15.19 -5.25
CA PRO A 191 1.19 -16.33 -6.07
C PRO A 191 2.32 -16.85 -6.99
N ASP A 192 3.09 -15.95 -7.59
CA ASP A 192 4.12 -16.30 -8.57
C ASP A 192 5.52 -16.14 -7.98
N VAL A 193 6.02 -17.16 -7.30
CA VAL A 193 7.37 -17.18 -6.71
C VAL A 193 8.26 -18.26 -7.30
N VAL A 194 9.54 -17.95 -7.45
CA VAL A 194 10.62 -18.90 -7.74
C VAL A 194 11.36 -19.16 -6.44
N LYS A 195 11.26 -20.38 -5.90
CA LYS A 195 11.99 -20.77 -4.67
C LYS A 195 13.49 -20.81 -4.95
N LEU A 196 14.26 -20.13 -4.11
CA LEU A 196 15.71 -20.15 -4.14
C LEU A 196 16.18 -21.29 -3.23
N ARG A 197 17.08 -22.13 -3.75
CA ARG A 197 17.61 -23.30 -3.02
C ARG A 197 18.72 -22.90 -2.07
#